data_AF-A0A4Q3WYW9-F1
#
_entry.id   AF-A0A4Q3WYW9-F1
#
_cell.length_a   1.000
_cell.length_b   1.000
_cell.length_c   1.000
_cell.angle_alpha   90.00
_cell.angle_beta   90.00
_cell.angle_gamma   90.00
#
_symmetry.space_group_name_H-M   'P 1'
#
loop_
_entity.id
_entity.type
_entity.pdbx_description
1 polymer ?
#
loop_
_entity_poly.entity_id
_entity_poly.type
_entity_poly.pdbx_seq_one_letter_code
_entity_poly.pdbx_strand_id
1 'polypeptide(L)'
;MTLRDKISISWSNLGRRKVRTALTSVGVIVGILTVVTMVSLVNGVQHQVNLQFEKIGLDRVVVTPLTEGGGGGGFGNFDPFGMSERIKVISDKDLARWKKWPEVVKVIPEINVPDSITSGLQLGDKTVPVRVANESGPRRGPFAEAGTALYGSLDLPDGRGSVVVSKGVLRNLKVSEKSFEKQLGRTVSLVLFAPRGERQTYPFKITGISSEGSRSIQISTADRLAIKGWWFNEPDQLKTQGYDSVALRATDVSQS
;
A
#
# COMPACT_ATOMS: atom_id res chain seq x y z
N MET A 1 69.92 -13.11 10.83
CA MET A 1 68.65 -12.87 11.55
C MET A 1 67.50 -13.06 10.58
N THR A 2 66.80 -14.19 10.68
CA THR A 2 65.66 -14.52 9.79
C THR A 2 64.38 -13.83 10.28
N LEU A 3 63.42 -13.55 9.39
CA LEU A 3 62.13 -12.93 9.75
C LEU A 3 61.36 -13.73 10.82
N ARG A 4 61.52 -15.06 10.82
CA ARG A 4 60.94 -15.95 11.83
C ARG A 4 61.49 -15.70 13.24
N ASP A 5 62.80 -15.47 13.38
CA ASP A 5 63.40 -15.15 14.69
C ASP A 5 62.87 -13.83 15.25
N LYS A 6 62.72 -12.81 14.40
CA LYS A 6 62.21 -11.50 14.83
C LYS A 6 60.77 -11.58 15.36
N ILE A 7 59.92 -12.38 14.71
CA ILE A 7 58.53 -12.59 15.15
C ILE A 7 58.49 -13.37 16.47
N SER A 8 59.30 -14.42 16.60
CA SER A 8 59.38 -15.24 17.82
C SER A 8 59.86 -14.44 19.04
N ILE A 9 60.90 -13.62 18.87
CA ILE A 9 61.44 -12.76 19.92
C ILE A 9 60.43 -11.68 20.33
N SER A 10 59.70 -11.09 19.38
CA SER A 10 58.64 -10.12 19.68
C SER A 10 57.48 -10.73 20.48
N TRP A 11 57.05 -11.95 20.14
CA TRP A 11 55.97 -12.65 20.86
C TRP A 11 56.35 -13.00 22.29
N SER A 12 57.59 -13.46 22.49
CA SER A 12 58.19 -13.71 23.82
C SER A 12 58.20 -12.45 24.70
N ASN A 13 58.59 -11.30 24.12
CA ASN A 13 58.65 -10.04 24.85
C ASN A 13 57.26 -9.49 25.24
N LEU A 14 56.22 -9.70 24.42
CA LEU A 14 54.84 -9.31 24.74
C LEU A 14 54.30 -10.06 25.97
N GLY A 15 54.68 -11.34 26.14
CA GLY A 15 54.28 -12.17 27.29
C GLY A 15 54.98 -11.82 28.62
N ARG A 16 56.11 -11.08 28.57
CA ARG A 16 56.89 -10.68 29.75
C ARG A 16 56.26 -9.51 30.52
N ARG A 17 55.42 -8.69 29.86
CA ARG A 17 54.71 -7.54 30.44
C ARG A 17 53.19 -7.66 30.32
N LYS A 18 52.64 -8.75 30.86
CA LYS A 18 51.21 -9.17 30.74
C LYS A 18 50.21 -8.03 30.96
N VAL A 19 50.36 -7.22 32.01
CA VAL A 19 49.41 -6.14 32.36
C VAL A 19 49.40 -5.02 31.31
N ARG A 20 50.58 -4.56 30.88
CA ARG A 20 50.69 -3.47 29.90
C ARG A 20 50.18 -3.90 28.52
N THR A 21 50.54 -5.10 28.10
CA THR A 21 50.10 -5.68 26.82
C THR A 21 48.59 -5.91 26.82
N ALA A 22 48.01 -6.38 27.93
CA ALA A 22 46.56 -6.55 28.06
C ALA A 22 45.81 -5.21 28.00
N LEU A 23 46.26 -4.19 28.74
CA LEU A 23 45.58 -2.89 28.82
C LEU A 23 45.58 -2.16 27.47
N THR A 24 46.68 -2.23 26.74
CA THR A 24 46.79 -1.65 25.37
C THR A 24 45.95 -2.42 24.35
N SER A 25 45.92 -3.75 24.43
CA SER A 25 45.07 -4.58 23.56
C SER A 25 43.59 -4.32 23.80
N VAL A 26 43.16 -4.19 25.07
CA VAL A 26 41.78 -3.84 25.41
C VAL A 26 41.41 -2.47 24.85
N GLY A 27 42.30 -1.47 24.96
CA GLY A 27 42.05 -0.15 24.38
C GLY A 27 41.81 -0.20 22.87
N VAL A 28 42.61 -0.96 22.14
CA VAL A 28 42.45 -1.14 20.68
C VAL A 28 41.16 -1.92 20.35
N ILE A 29 40.86 -2.99 21.08
CA ILE A 29 39.65 -3.80 20.87
C ILE A 29 38.40 -2.94 21.10
N VAL A 30 38.35 -2.21 22.21
CA VAL A 30 37.23 -1.31 22.52
C VAL A 30 37.11 -0.25 21.43
N GLY A 31 38.21 0.39 21.02
CA GLY A 31 38.19 1.40 19.95
C GLY A 31 37.63 0.87 18.62
N ILE A 32 38.07 -0.30 18.18
CA ILE A 32 37.56 -0.92 16.94
C ILE A 32 36.09 -1.31 17.10
N LEU A 33 35.69 -1.87 18.25
CA LEU A 33 34.29 -2.21 18.53
C LEU A 33 33.39 -0.97 18.44
N THR A 34 33.79 0.16 19.01
CA THR A 34 32.98 1.39 18.97
C THR A 34 32.78 1.88 17.54
N VAL A 35 33.83 1.85 16.71
CA VAL A 35 33.74 2.29 15.31
C VAL A 35 32.87 1.32 14.49
N VAL A 36 33.09 0.01 14.61
CA VAL A 36 32.34 -0.99 13.85
C VAL A 36 30.87 -1.01 14.23
N THR A 37 30.56 -0.89 15.53
CA THR A 37 29.17 -0.83 16.01
C THR A 37 28.46 0.43 15.50
N MET A 38 29.12 1.59 15.54
CA MET A 38 28.56 2.84 15.01
C MET A 38 28.29 2.74 13.50
N VAL A 39 29.24 2.23 12.72
CA VAL A 39 29.08 2.06 11.26
C VAL A 39 27.95 1.07 10.94
N SER A 40 27.86 -0.03 11.68
CA SER A 40 26.80 -1.03 11.49
C SER A 40 25.41 -0.45 11.80
N LEU A 41 25.31 0.36 12.85
CA LEU A 41 24.07 1.06 13.19
C LEU A 41 23.67 2.06 12.10
N VAL A 42 24.61 2.89 11.64
CA VAL A 42 24.36 3.87 10.56
C VAL A 42 23.87 3.19 9.30
N ASN A 43 24.56 2.12 8.86
CA ASN A 43 24.16 1.36 7.67
C ASN A 43 22.78 0.70 7.84
N GLY A 44 22.50 0.16 9.03
CA GLY A 44 21.20 -0.44 9.35
C GLY A 44 20.06 0.58 9.30
N VAL A 45 20.27 1.77 9.87
CA VAL A 45 19.30 2.87 9.81
C VAL A 45 19.09 3.36 8.39
N GLN A 46 20.17 3.54 7.62
CA GLN A 46 20.08 3.97 6.22
C GLN A 46 19.30 2.96 5.36
N HIS A 47 19.56 1.66 5.54
CA HIS A 47 18.81 0.62 4.85
C HIS A 47 17.32 0.63 5.22
N GLN A 48 17.01 0.78 6.51
CA GLN A 48 15.62 0.84 6.97
C GLN A 48 14.89 2.08 6.45
N VAL A 49 15.56 3.23 6.41
CA VAL A 49 15.03 4.49 5.87
C VAL A 49 14.77 4.36 4.36
N ASN A 50 15.68 3.76 3.61
CA ASN A 50 15.48 3.50 2.18
C ASN A 50 14.28 2.58 1.92
N LEU A 51 14.15 1.48 2.67
CA LEU A 51 12.99 0.59 2.58
C LEU A 51 11.67 1.31 2.91
N GLN A 52 11.69 2.27 3.85
CA GLN A 52 10.53 3.10 4.13
C GLN A 52 10.21 4.05 2.98
N PHE A 53 11.21 4.67 2.35
CA PHE A 53 11.03 5.52 1.18
C PHE A 53 10.49 4.76 -0.05
N GLU A 54 11.00 3.56 -0.32
CA GLU A 54 10.46 2.68 -1.36
C GLU A 54 8.98 2.34 -1.08
N LYS A 55 8.64 2.04 0.18
CA LYS A 55 7.27 1.76 0.60
C LYS A 55 6.35 2.98 0.52
N ILE A 56 6.86 4.20 0.65
CA ILE A 56 6.09 5.44 0.46
C ILE A 56 5.62 5.58 -0.99
N GLY A 57 6.35 5.02 -1.95
CA GLY A 57 6.03 5.14 -3.37
C GLY A 57 6.26 6.56 -3.86
N LEU A 58 7.53 7.01 -3.82
CA LEU A 58 7.96 8.30 -4.40
C LEU A 58 7.71 8.38 -5.92
N ASP A 59 7.40 7.25 -6.54
CA ASP A 59 6.97 7.09 -7.92
C ASP A 59 5.50 7.41 -8.15
N ARG A 60 4.75 7.92 -7.15
CA ARG A 60 3.30 8.10 -7.26
C ARG A 60 2.84 9.54 -7.09
N VAL A 61 2.12 10.01 -8.10
CA VAL A 61 1.46 11.31 -8.12
C VAL A 61 -0.06 11.10 -8.10
N VAL A 62 -0.75 11.65 -7.09
CA VAL A 62 -2.22 11.59 -7.01
C VAL A 62 -2.79 12.92 -7.48
N VAL A 63 -3.59 12.87 -8.54
CA VAL A 63 -4.31 14.02 -9.08
C VAL A 63 -5.76 13.98 -8.60
N THR A 64 -6.21 15.04 -7.94
CA THR A 64 -7.61 15.20 -7.49
C THR A 64 -8.27 16.37 -8.23
N PRO A 65 -9.57 16.31 -8.51
CA PRO A 65 -10.31 17.43 -9.10
C PRO A 65 -10.33 18.63 -8.15
N LEU A 66 -10.35 19.83 -8.73
CA LEU A 66 -10.49 21.07 -7.97
C LEU A 66 -11.97 21.29 -7.63
N THR A 67 -12.28 21.47 -6.35
CA THR A 67 -13.61 21.81 -5.84
C THR A 67 -13.64 23.26 -5.35
N GLU A 68 -14.81 23.89 -5.38
CA GLU A 68 -14.99 25.31 -4.97
C GLU A 68 -14.59 25.61 -3.52
N GLY A 69 -14.50 24.59 -2.65
CA GLY A 69 -14.14 24.71 -1.24
C GLY A 69 -12.64 24.67 -0.90
N GLY A 70 -11.74 24.64 -1.88
CA GLY A 70 -10.29 24.52 -1.65
C GLY A 70 -9.79 23.08 -1.73
N GLY A 71 -8.66 22.92 -2.44
CA GLY A 71 -8.23 21.70 -3.12
C GLY A 71 -8.00 20.45 -2.28
N GLY A 72 -8.17 19.32 -2.98
CA GLY A 72 -7.97 17.95 -2.52
C GLY A 72 -6.64 17.73 -1.81
N GLY A 73 -6.75 17.24 -0.57
CA GLY A 73 -5.61 16.91 0.27
C GLY A 73 -6.06 16.60 1.69
N GLY A 74 -6.70 15.44 1.90
CA GLY A 74 -6.88 14.77 3.20
C GLY A 74 -7.66 15.51 4.32
N PHE A 75 -7.93 16.81 4.17
CA PHE A 75 -8.50 17.69 5.19
C PHE A 75 -9.53 18.68 4.63
N GLY A 76 -9.96 18.50 3.37
CA GLY A 76 -11.00 19.32 2.74
C GLY A 76 -12.37 18.66 2.83
N ASN A 77 -13.30 19.32 3.53
CA ASN A 77 -14.75 19.10 3.59
C ASN A 77 -15.25 17.64 3.61
N PHE A 78 -15.63 17.19 4.81
CA PHE A 78 -16.61 16.11 4.95
C PHE A 78 -17.94 16.59 4.35
N ASP A 79 -18.19 16.21 3.10
CA ASP A 79 -19.49 16.38 2.46
C ASP A 79 -20.22 15.03 2.49
N PRO A 80 -21.10 14.81 3.48
CA PRO A 80 -21.85 13.55 3.60
C PRO A 80 -22.81 13.30 2.42
N PHE A 81 -22.98 14.28 1.52
CA PHE A 81 -23.85 14.20 0.36
C PHE A 81 -23.10 14.28 -0.99
N GLY A 82 -21.80 14.57 -1.00
CA GLY A 82 -20.98 14.63 -2.22
C GLY A 82 -21.39 15.73 -3.20
N MET A 83 -21.97 16.83 -2.72
CA MET A 83 -22.52 17.94 -3.50
C MET A 83 -21.52 19.08 -3.76
N SER A 84 -20.23 18.92 -3.43
CA SER A 84 -19.23 19.93 -3.77
C SER A 84 -19.05 20.00 -5.30
N GLU A 85 -19.48 21.11 -5.90
CA GLU A 85 -19.33 21.33 -7.34
C GLU A 85 -17.85 21.30 -7.73
N ARG A 86 -17.54 20.50 -8.75
CA ARG A 86 -16.19 20.37 -9.30
C ARG A 86 -15.98 21.48 -10.32
N ILE A 87 -15.04 22.37 -10.04
CA ILE A 87 -14.59 23.39 -10.98
C ILE A 87 -13.96 22.72 -12.21
N LYS A 88 -13.24 21.60 -12.00
CA LYS A 88 -12.64 20.82 -13.09
C LYS A 88 -12.76 19.33 -12.84
N VAL A 89 -13.51 18.67 -13.72
CA VAL A 89 -13.71 17.22 -13.73
C VAL A 89 -12.55 16.51 -14.44
N ILE A 90 -12.14 15.35 -13.92
CA ILE A 90 -11.18 14.47 -14.60
C ILE A 90 -11.96 13.53 -15.52
N SER A 91 -11.68 13.59 -16.82
CA SER A 91 -12.37 12.82 -17.86
C SER A 91 -11.51 11.69 -18.45
N ASP A 92 -12.12 10.77 -19.20
CA ASP A 92 -11.40 9.74 -19.95
C ASP A 92 -10.34 10.32 -20.91
N LYS A 93 -10.57 11.53 -21.43
CA LYS A 93 -9.61 12.23 -22.29
C LYS A 93 -8.33 12.59 -21.52
N ASP A 94 -8.45 12.96 -20.25
CA ASP A 94 -7.30 13.25 -19.40
C ASP A 94 -6.51 11.98 -19.09
N LEU A 95 -7.19 10.86 -18.82
CA LEU A 95 -6.56 9.55 -18.65
C LEU A 95 -5.79 9.13 -19.90
N ALA A 96 -6.41 9.27 -21.08
CA ALA A 96 -5.77 8.94 -22.35
C ALA A 96 -4.58 9.86 -22.66
N ARG A 97 -4.60 11.12 -22.21
CA ARG A 97 -3.46 12.03 -22.32
C ARG A 97 -2.32 11.57 -21.41
N TRP A 98 -2.58 11.28 -20.14
CA TRP A 98 -1.56 10.88 -19.17
C TRP A 98 -0.94 9.53 -19.49
N LYS A 99 -1.72 8.60 -20.05
CA LYS A 99 -1.22 7.29 -20.51
C LYS A 99 -0.20 7.40 -21.66
N LYS A 100 -0.16 8.53 -22.39
CA LYS A 100 0.81 8.77 -23.48
C LYS A 100 2.14 9.36 -23.00
N TRP A 101 2.24 9.79 -21.74
CA TRP A 101 3.49 10.35 -21.24
C TRP A 101 4.52 9.25 -21.02
N PRO A 102 5.77 9.42 -21.53
CA PRO A 102 6.79 8.37 -21.49
C PRO A 102 7.22 8.02 -20.05
N GLU A 103 7.11 8.97 -19.14
CA GLU A 103 7.44 8.80 -17.73
C GLU A 103 6.32 8.11 -16.94
N VAL A 104 5.11 7.94 -17.50
CA VAL A 104 3.97 7.33 -16.79
C VAL A 104 3.87 5.85 -17.10
N VAL A 105 4.14 5.03 -16.09
CA VAL A 105 4.08 3.55 -16.16
C VAL A 105 2.64 3.05 -16.02
N LYS A 106 1.85 3.63 -15.10
CA LYS A 106 0.46 3.19 -14.85
C LYS A 106 -0.43 4.39 -14.52
N VAL A 107 -1.65 4.40 -15.06
CA VAL A 107 -2.71 5.36 -14.74
C VAL A 107 -3.82 4.58 -14.05
N ILE A 108 -4.10 4.88 -12.78
CA ILE A 108 -5.11 4.21 -11.97
C ILE A 108 -6.23 5.21 -11.66
N PRO A 109 -7.34 5.19 -12.40
CA PRO A 109 -8.47 6.05 -12.12
C PRO A 109 -9.29 5.50 -10.94
N GLU A 110 -9.67 6.40 -10.04
CA GLU A 110 -10.38 6.04 -8.81
C GLU A 110 -11.75 6.68 -8.72
N ILE A 111 -12.67 5.89 -8.16
CA ILE A 111 -14.01 6.31 -7.79
C ILE A 111 -14.22 5.90 -6.34
N ASN A 112 -14.54 6.88 -5.50
CA ASN A 112 -14.81 6.69 -4.09
C ASN A 112 -16.23 6.13 -3.94
N VAL A 113 -16.32 5.05 -3.18
CA VAL A 113 -17.60 4.55 -2.68
C VAL A 113 -17.96 5.40 -1.46
N PRO A 114 -19.19 5.95 -1.37
CA PRO A 114 -19.60 6.75 -0.22
C PRO A 114 -19.39 6.02 1.11
N ASP A 115 -18.80 6.71 2.10
CA ASP A 115 -18.50 6.14 3.43
C ASP A 115 -19.76 5.75 4.22
N SER A 116 -20.92 6.31 3.85
CA SER A 116 -22.23 5.99 4.43
C SER A 116 -22.78 4.63 3.99
N ILE A 117 -22.19 4.00 2.97
CA ILE A 117 -22.57 2.65 2.54
C ILE A 117 -21.96 1.63 3.50
N THR A 118 -22.83 0.92 4.23
CA THR A 118 -22.38 -0.23 5.02
C THR A 118 -22.12 -1.40 4.08
N SER A 119 -20.88 -1.87 4.04
CA SER A 119 -20.45 -2.96 3.16
C SER A 119 -20.12 -4.21 3.97
N GLY A 120 -20.62 -5.36 3.52
CA GLY A 120 -20.33 -6.67 4.10
C GLY A 120 -19.88 -7.64 3.01
N LEU A 121 -18.80 -8.38 3.25
CA LEU A 121 -18.37 -9.46 2.36
C LEU A 121 -18.96 -10.78 2.86
N GLN A 122 -19.74 -11.42 2.01
CA GLN A 122 -20.37 -12.71 2.26
C GLN A 122 -19.61 -13.83 1.53
N LEU A 123 -19.21 -14.86 2.27
CA LEU A 123 -18.61 -16.10 1.78
C LEU A 123 -19.32 -17.28 2.42
N GLY A 124 -20.15 -17.98 1.66
CA GLY A 124 -21.09 -18.98 2.19
C GLY A 124 -22.11 -18.33 3.13
N ASP A 125 -22.27 -18.91 4.33
CA ASP A 125 -23.22 -18.41 5.34
C ASP A 125 -22.66 -17.28 6.22
N LYS A 126 -21.38 -16.94 6.06
CA LYS A 126 -20.71 -15.93 6.87
C LYS A 126 -20.66 -14.60 6.14
N THR A 127 -21.08 -13.54 6.82
CA THR A 127 -20.93 -12.16 6.36
C THR A 127 -20.07 -11.40 7.36
N VAL A 128 -19.04 -10.70 6.87
CA VAL A 128 -18.18 -9.84 7.71
C VAL A 128 -18.24 -8.40 7.19
N PRO A 129 -18.26 -7.39 8.07
CA PRO A 129 -18.18 -6.01 7.64
C PRO A 129 -16.81 -5.74 7.01
N VAL A 130 -16.81 -5.09 5.86
CA VAL A 130 -15.62 -4.72 5.09
C VAL A 130 -15.69 -3.25 4.69
N ARG A 131 -14.53 -2.65 4.45
CA ARG A 131 -14.44 -1.33 3.81
C ARG A 131 -13.99 -1.52 2.36
N VAL A 132 -14.64 -0.85 1.42
CA VAL A 132 -14.14 -0.75 0.05
C VAL A 132 -13.03 0.30 0.04
N ALA A 133 -11.78 -0.16 0.01
CA ALA A 133 -10.59 0.71 0.02
C ALA A 133 -10.13 0.98 -1.41
N ASN A 134 -9.82 2.23 -1.74
CA ASN A 134 -9.19 2.63 -3.00
C ASN A 134 -7.90 1.84 -3.28
N GLU A 135 -7.69 1.41 -4.54
CA GLU A 135 -6.43 0.78 -4.99
C GLU A 135 -5.25 1.73 -4.75
N SER A 136 -5.54 3.01 -4.93
CA SER A 136 -4.66 4.13 -4.78
C SER A 136 -4.87 4.94 -3.49
N GLY A 137 -5.67 4.42 -2.55
CA GLY A 137 -6.11 5.17 -1.37
C GLY A 137 -4.94 5.78 -0.58
N PRO A 138 -5.17 6.93 0.09
CA PRO A 138 -4.15 7.55 0.91
C PRO A 138 -3.71 6.54 1.97
N ARG A 139 -2.47 6.07 1.83
CA ARG A 139 -1.73 5.38 2.88
C ARG A 139 -1.86 6.29 4.11
N ARG A 140 -2.51 5.80 5.17
CA ARG A 140 -2.71 6.59 6.41
C ARG A 140 -1.35 6.86 7.01
N GLY A 141 -0.76 7.98 6.62
CA GLY A 141 0.58 8.40 6.96
C GLY A 141 1.66 7.87 6.00
N PRO A 142 2.81 8.55 5.94
CA PRO A 142 3.97 8.17 5.13
C PRO A 142 4.62 6.84 5.57
N PHE A 143 4.07 6.14 6.55
CA PHE A 143 4.61 4.85 7.01
C PHE A 143 3.62 3.69 6.87
N ALA A 144 2.47 3.90 6.20
CA ALA A 144 1.54 2.81 5.97
C ALA A 144 2.13 1.87 4.92
N GLU A 145 2.38 0.61 5.30
CA GLU A 145 2.87 -0.40 4.37
C GLU A 145 1.84 -0.66 3.28
N ALA A 146 2.28 -0.60 2.02
CA ALA A 146 1.49 -1.12 0.92
C ALA A 146 1.25 -2.61 1.16
N GLY A 147 0.00 -3.06 1.08
CA GLY A 147 -0.29 -4.48 1.07
C GLY A 147 0.50 -5.17 -0.04
N THR A 148 1.31 -6.15 0.31
CA THR A 148 1.99 -7.04 -0.64
C THR A 148 1.05 -8.19 -1.02
N ALA A 149 1.21 -8.71 -2.23
CA ALA A 149 0.45 -9.87 -2.66
C ALA A 149 0.90 -11.10 -1.86
N LEU A 150 0.02 -11.65 -1.02
CA LEU A 150 0.27 -12.96 -0.39
C LEU A 150 0.02 -14.08 -1.40
N TYR A 151 -1.08 -13.96 -2.15
CA TYR A 151 -1.49 -14.92 -3.15
C TYR A 151 -2.21 -14.19 -4.29
N GLY A 152 -2.00 -14.63 -5.53
CA GLY A 152 -2.67 -14.07 -6.72
C GLY A 152 -2.14 -12.69 -7.10
N SER A 153 -2.95 -11.95 -7.87
CA SER A 153 -2.60 -10.59 -8.33
C SER A 153 -3.39 -9.54 -7.56
N LEU A 154 -2.70 -8.49 -7.10
CA LEU A 154 -3.36 -7.29 -6.56
C LEU A 154 -3.81 -6.32 -7.65
N ASP A 155 -3.31 -6.48 -8.87
CA ASP A 155 -3.79 -5.71 -10.01
C ASP A 155 -5.18 -6.22 -10.40
N LEU A 156 -6.18 -5.35 -10.22
CA LEU A 156 -7.54 -5.61 -10.63
C LEU A 156 -7.68 -5.36 -12.14
N PRO A 157 -8.39 -6.25 -12.87
CA PRO A 157 -8.71 -5.99 -14.27
C PRO A 157 -9.66 -4.80 -14.40
N ASP A 158 -9.64 -4.15 -15.56
CA ASP A 158 -10.54 -3.04 -15.89
C ASP A 158 -12.04 -3.46 -15.91
N GLY A 159 -12.30 -4.76 -16.04
CA GLY A 159 -13.63 -5.34 -16.06
C GLY A 159 -14.27 -5.54 -14.69
N ARG A 160 -15.59 -5.71 -14.69
CA ARG A 160 -16.38 -5.97 -13.48
C ARG A 160 -16.18 -7.38 -12.92
N GLY A 161 -16.45 -7.54 -11.62
CA GLY A 161 -16.56 -8.85 -10.99
C GLY A 161 -15.27 -9.42 -10.41
N SER A 162 -14.23 -8.59 -10.22
CA SER A 162 -12.99 -8.99 -9.55
C SER A 162 -12.81 -8.26 -8.22
N VAL A 163 -12.32 -8.99 -7.21
CA VAL A 163 -12.05 -8.44 -5.88
C VAL A 163 -10.70 -8.92 -5.34
N VAL A 164 -9.98 -8.00 -4.72
CA VAL A 164 -8.82 -8.29 -3.89
C VAL A 164 -9.24 -8.18 -2.44
N VAL A 165 -8.92 -9.21 -1.66
CA VAL A 165 -9.36 -9.32 -0.25
C VAL A 165 -8.15 -9.22 0.66
N SER A 166 -8.23 -8.43 1.73
CA SER A 166 -7.14 -8.37 2.70
C SER A 166 -7.10 -9.62 3.60
N LYS A 167 -5.91 -9.95 4.11
CA LYS A 167 -5.71 -10.95 5.17
C LYS A 167 -6.62 -10.69 6.38
N GLY A 168 -6.84 -9.43 6.74
CA GLY A 168 -7.71 -9.04 7.84
C GLY A 168 -9.17 -9.46 7.67
N VAL A 169 -9.70 -9.42 6.44
CA VAL A 169 -11.06 -9.90 6.13
C VAL A 169 -11.15 -11.43 6.24
N LEU A 170 -10.19 -12.16 5.65
CA LEU A 170 -10.18 -13.63 5.70
C LEU A 170 -10.06 -14.17 7.13
N ARG A 171 -9.24 -13.52 7.97
CA ARG A 171 -9.14 -13.86 9.39
C ARG A 171 -10.47 -13.67 10.12
N ASN A 172 -11.23 -12.64 9.79
CA ASN A 172 -12.55 -12.39 10.38
C ASN A 172 -13.59 -13.42 9.93
N LEU A 173 -13.50 -13.89 8.68
CA LEU A 173 -14.29 -15.03 8.18
C LEU A 173 -13.93 -16.37 8.84
N LYS A 174 -12.94 -16.36 9.75
CA LYS A 174 -12.35 -17.54 10.42
C LYS A 174 -11.72 -18.51 9.41
N VAL A 175 -11.16 -17.99 8.32
CA VAL A 175 -10.37 -18.79 7.37
C VAL A 175 -8.96 -18.93 7.93
N SER A 176 -8.43 -20.15 7.96
CA SER A 176 -7.05 -20.42 8.36
C SER A 176 -6.06 -19.89 7.32
N GLU A 177 -4.92 -19.33 7.75
CA GLU A 177 -3.89 -18.79 6.85
C GLU A 177 -3.37 -19.85 5.85
N LYS A 178 -3.31 -21.12 6.27
CA LYS A 178 -2.93 -22.26 5.42
C LYS A 178 -3.90 -22.52 4.26
N SER A 179 -5.12 -21.97 4.34
CA SER A 179 -6.19 -22.15 3.36
C SER A 179 -6.50 -20.87 2.59
N PHE A 180 -5.68 -19.83 2.71
CA PHE A 180 -5.85 -18.57 1.97
C PHE A 180 -5.73 -18.79 0.46
N GLU A 181 -4.71 -19.54 0.03
CA GLU A 181 -4.53 -19.89 -1.38
C GLU A 181 -5.78 -20.53 -1.99
N LYS A 182 -6.47 -21.40 -1.23
CA LYS A 182 -7.71 -22.07 -1.65
C LYS A 182 -8.91 -21.12 -1.81
N GLN A 183 -8.81 -19.88 -1.33
CA GLN A 183 -9.85 -18.87 -1.53
C GLN A 183 -9.68 -18.12 -2.85
N LEU A 184 -8.51 -18.19 -3.49
CA LEU A 184 -8.33 -17.62 -4.82
C LEU A 184 -9.31 -18.26 -5.80
N GLY A 185 -9.90 -17.44 -6.65
CA GLY A 185 -10.86 -17.83 -7.67
C GLY A 185 -12.26 -18.15 -7.16
N ARG A 186 -12.51 -18.13 -5.84
CA ARG A 186 -13.86 -18.32 -5.30
C ARG A 186 -14.72 -17.09 -5.51
N THR A 187 -16.02 -17.35 -5.70
CA THR A 187 -17.02 -16.29 -5.75
C THR A 187 -17.43 -15.88 -4.33
N VAL A 188 -17.34 -14.59 -4.05
CA VAL A 188 -17.84 -13.92 -2.85
C VAL A 188 -18.87 -12.90 -3.25
N SER A 189 -19.80 -12.60 -2.35
CA SER A 189 -20.83 -11.60 -2.59
C SER A 189 -20.55 -10.37 -1.73
N LEU A 190 -20.36 -9.21 -2.35
CA LEU A 190 -20.36 -7.95 -1.63
C LEU A 190 -21.80 -7.50 -1.45
N VAL A 191 -22.21 -7.42 -0.20
CA VAL A 191 -23.53 -6.98 0.21
C VAL A 191 -23.42 -5.54 0.68
N LEU A 192 -24.14 -4.64 0.01
CA LEU A 192 -24.23 -3.24 0.37
C LEU A 192 -25.58 -2.98 1.04
N PHE A 193 -25.54 -2.27 2.15
CA PHE A 193 -26.71 -1.84 2.89
C PHE A 193 -26.76 -0.32 2.84
N ALA A 194 -27.83 0.21 2.26
CA ALA A 194 -28.10 1.62 2.32
C ALA A 194 -28.85 1.97 3.62
N PRO A 195 -28.59 3.14 4.23
CA PRO A 195 -29.34 3.63 5.39
C PRO A 195 -30.85 3.73 5.12
N ARG A 196 -31.24 3.89 3.85
CA ARG A 196 -32.63 3.88 3.37
C ARG A 196 -33.31 2.49 3.35
N GLY A 197 -32.63 1.44 3.81
CA GLY A 197 -33.17 0.07 3.92
C GLY A 197 -33.01 -0.79 2.67
N GLU A 198 -32.49 -0.23 1.56
CA GLU A 198 -32.17 -1.01 0.36
C GLU A 198 -30.92 -1.86 0.55
N ARG A 199 -30.98 -3.09 0.01
CA ARG A 199 -29.85 -4.02 -0.02
C ARG A 199 -29.53 -4.39 -1.46
N GLN A 200 -28.28 -4.21 -1.85
CA GLN A 200 -27.78 -4.61 -3.16
C GLN A 200 -26.62 -5.60 -3.01
N THR A 201 -26.60 -6.64 -3.85
CA THR A 201 -25.56 -7.68 -3.79
C THR A 201 -24.83 -7.77 -5.11
N TYR A 202 -23.50 -7.78 -5.07
CA TYR A 202 -22.63 -7.89 -6.23
C TYR A 202 -21.73 -9.13 -6.11
N PRO A 203 -21.76 -10.05 -7.09
CA PRO A 203 -20.87 -11.20 -7.09
C PRO A 203 -19.46 -10.80 -7.58
N PHE A 204 -18.45 -11.26 -6.86
CA PHE A 204 -17.04 -11.01 -7.16
C PHE A 204 -16.23 -12.30 -7.09
N LYS A 205 -15.25 -12.43 -7.97
CA LYS A 205 -14.24 -13.49 -7.94
C LYS A 205 -12.99 -12.97 -7.24
N ILE A 206 -12.49 -13.71 -6.26
CA ILE A 206 -11.23 -13.34 -5.58
C ILE A 206 -10.06 -13.53 -6.54
N THR A 207 -9.41 -12.45 -6.97
CA THR A 207 -8.24 -12.49 -7.86
C THR A 207 -6.92 -12.41 -7.10
N GLY A 208 -6.95 -11.81 -5.91
CA GLY A 208 -5.77 -11.62 -5.08
C GLY A 208 -6.09 -11.50 -3.60
N ILE A 209 -5.07 -11.80 -2.79
CA ILE A 209 -5.10 -11.66 -1.34
C ILE A 209 -3.96 -10.75 -0.91
N SER A 210 -4.30 -9.62 -0.28
CA SER A 210 -3.33 -8.64 0.23
C SER A 210 -2.88 -9.01 1.64
N SER A 211 -1.61 -8.72 1.97
CA SER A 211 -1.05 -8.90 3.32
C SER A 211 -1.62 -7.95 4.38
N GLU A 212 -2.42 -6.96 3.96
CA GLU A 212 -3.04 -5.99 4.86
C GLU A 212 -3.85 -6.65 6.00
N GLY A 213 -3.57 -6.22 7.24
CA GLY A 213 -4.33 -6.62 8.42
C GLY A 213 -5.66 -5.89 8.60
N SER A 214 -5.91 -4.84 7.79
CA SER A 214 -7.14 -4.05 7.79
C SER A 214 -8.32 -4.89 7.28
N ARG A 215 -9.57 -4.50 7.56
CA ARG A 215 -10.77 -5.18 7.01
C ARG A 215 -11.20 -4.53 5.69
N SER A 216 -10.27 -4.43 4.74
CA SER A 216 -10.48 -3.80 3.44
C SER A 216 -10.65 -4.83 2.32
N ILE A 217 -11.41 -4.44 1.31
CA ILE A 217 -11.40 -5.06 -0.01
C ILE A 217 -11.12 -4.00 -1.07
N GLN A 218 -10.54 -4.41 -2.18
CA GLN A 218 -10.39 -3.57 -3.36
C GLN A 218 -11.19 -4.21 -4.49
N ILE A 219 -11.96 -3.39 -5.21
CA ILE A 219 -12.77 -3.78 -6.36
C ILE A 219 -12.47 -2.84 -7.53
N SER A 220 -12.74 -3.30 -8.75
CA SER A 220 -12.44 -2.58 -9.98
C SER A 220 -13.13 -1.21 -10.02
N THR A 221 -12.57 -0.28 -10.81
CA THR A 221 -13.17 1.03 -11.06
C THR A 221 -14.56 0.91 -11.71
N ALA A 222 -14.75 -0.09 -12.58
CA ALA A 222 -16.04 -0.36 -13.23
C ALA A 222 -17.12 -0.82 -12.23
N ASP A 223 -16.74 -1.54 -11.17
CA ASP A 223 -17.64 -1.98 -10.11
C ASP A 223 -17.99 -0.84 -9.15
N ARG A 224 -16.99 -0.01 -8.80
CA ARG A 224 -17.21 1.19 -7.98
C ARG A 224 -18.19 2.15 -8.63
N LEU A 225 -18.05 2.36 -9.94
CA LEU A 225 -18.99 3.17 -10.70
C LEU A 225 -20.41 2.62 -10.61
N ALA A 226 -20.59 1.30 -10.76
CA ALA A 226 -21.90 0.66 -10.64
C ALA A 226 -22.52 0.87 -9.24
N ILE A 227 -21.71 0.72 -8.19
CA ILE A 227 -22.13 0.95 -6.81
C ILE A 227 -22.52 2.41 -6.59
N LYS A 228 -21.71 3.36 -7.07
CA LYS A 228 -21.98 4.79 -6.95
C LYS A 228 -23.26 5.18 -7.72
N GLY A 229 -23.45 4.63 -8.92
CA GLY A 229 -24.66 4.87 -9.71
C GLY A 229 -25.93 4.31 -9.05
N TRP A 230 -25.86 3.13 -8.44
CA TRP A 230 -26.94 2.61 -7.61
C TRP A 230 -27.21 3.48 -6.38
N TRP A 231 -26.15 3.98 -5.73
CA TRP A 231 -26.30 4.81 -4.54
C TRP A 231 -27.02 6.13 -4.81
N PHE A 232 -26.60 6.85 -5.85
CA PHE A 232 -27.18 8.15 -6.22
C PHE A 232 -28.38 8.04 -7.17
N ASN A 233 -28.78 6.81 -7.55
CA ASN A 233 -29.81 6.55 -8.55
C ASN A 233 -29.54 7.27 -9.90
N GLU A 234 -28.26 7.38 -10.26
CA GLU A 234 -27.79 8.07 -11.46
C GLU A 234 -26.77 7.18 -12.18
N PRO A 235 -27.14 6.50 -13.28
CA PRO A 235 -26.30 5.48 -13.91
C PRO A 235 -25.01 6.03 -14.54
N ASP A 236 -24.97 7.33 -14.86
CA ASP A 236 -23.93 7.97 -15.68
C ASP A 236 -23.17 9.09 -14.93
N GLN A 237 -22.96 8.94 -13.62
CA GLN A 237 -22.23 9.91 -12.78
C GLN A 237 -20.82 10.25 -13.30
N LEU A 238 -20.22 9.38 -14.10
CA LEU A 238 -18.90 9.63 -14.70
C LEU A 238 -18.93 10.77 -15.72
N LYS A 239 -20.08 11.04 -16.36
CA LYS A 239 -20.23 12.17 -17.31
C LYS A 239 -20.43 13.51 -16.61
N THR A 240 -21.09 13.51 -15.46
CA THR A 240 -21.42 14.73 -14.71
C THR A 240 -20.32 15.09 -13.71
N GLN A 241 -19.77 14.10 -13.00
CA GLN A 241 -18.76 14.31 -11.96
C GLN A 241 -17.35 13.83 -12.32
N GLY A 242 -17.21 12.88 -13.26
CA GLY A 242 -15.95 12.22 -13.62
C GLY A 242 -15.23 11.54 -12.46
N TYR A 243 -13.94 11.28 -12.62
CA TYR A 243 -13.15 10.53 -11.62
C TYR A 243 -12.89 11.34 -10.36
N ASP A 244 -12.93 10.66 -9.21
CA ASP A 244 -12.75 11.28 -7.89
C ASP A 244 -11.27 11.54 -7.58
N SER A 245 -10.39 10.69 -8.09
CA SER A 245 -8.94 10.91 -8.12
C SER A 245 -8.30 10.01 -9.18
N VAL A 246 -7.05 10.32 -9.55
CA VAL A 246 -6.25 9.47 -10.43
C VAL A 246 -4.85 9.37 -9.86
N ALA A 247 -4.39 8.14 -9.61
CA ALA A 247 -3.00 7.90 -9.29
C ALA A 247 -2.21 7.61 -10.56
N LEU A 248 -1.19 8.42 -10.79
CA LEU A 248 -0.18 8.21 -11.81
C LEU A 248 1.03 7.57 -11.13
N ARG A 249 1.46 6.43 -11.65
CA ARG A 249 2.73 5.82 -11.30
C ARG A 249 3.75 6.23 -12.36
N ALA A 250 4.74 7.00 -11.97
CA ALA A 250 5.84 7.44 -12.80
C ALA A 250 7.01 6.44 -12.75
N THR A 251 7.96 6.57 -13.67
CA THR A 251 9.23 5.85 -13.63
C THR A 251 10.06 6.29 -12.43
N ASP A 252 10.67 5.33 -11.73
CA ASP A 252 11.51 5.59 -10.57
C ASP A 252 12.82 6.27 -11.00
N VAL A 253 13.10 7.45 -10.44
CA VAL A 253 14.33 8.23 -10.69
C VAL A 253 15.58 7.50 -10.16
N SER A 254 15.42 6.53 -9.25
CA SER A 254 16.55 5.73 -8.76
C SER A 254 17.12 4.72 -9.77
N GLN A 255 16.47 4.53 -10.91
CA GLN A 255 16.94 3.66 -12.00
C GLN A 255 17.54 4.43 -13.21
N SER A 256 17.71 5.76 -13.11
CA SER A 256 18.39 6.58 -14.13
C SER A 256 19.83 6.90 -13.76
#